data_AF-A0A443YYE1-F1
#
_entry.id   AF-A0A443YYE1-F1
#
_cell.length_a   1.000
_cell.length_b   1.000
_cell.length_c   1.000
_cell.angle_alpha   90.00
_cell.angle_beta   90.00
_cell.angle_gamma   90.00
#
_symmetry.space_group_name_H-M   'P 1'
#
loop_
_entity.id
_entity.type
_entity.pdbx_description
1 polymer ?
#
loop_
_entity_poly.entity_id
_entity_poly.type
_entity_poly.pdbx_seq_one_letter_code
_entity_poly.pdbx_strand_id
1 'polypeptide(L)'
;MSTRIQGSFASLIAVLLLSGCNPSMDSIYQQVIDDSVRQYQLAKKGGDKIDICVMASVVVTSYLQANDEANYLKWKRIEKSDCKQAGISY
;
A
#
# COMPACT_ATOMS: atom_id res chain seq x y z
N MET A 1 42.88 -7.94 -29.69
CA MET A 1 41.62 -8.24 -30.41
C MET A 1 40.79 -9.15 -29.52
N SER A 2 39.66 -8.76 -28.91
CA SER A 2 38.37 -8.30 -29.48
C SER A 2 37.72 -9.34 -30.40
N THR A 3 36.43 -9.71 -30.32
CA THR A 3 35.33 -9.62 -29.32
C THR A 3 34.31 -10.76 -29.67
N ARG A 4 33.22 -11.12 -28.96
CA ARG A 4 32.40 -10.57 -27.83
C ARG A 4 32.02 -11.70 -26.84
N ILE A 5 31.41 -11.36 -25.70
CA ILE A 5 30.47 -12.24 -24.98
C ILE A 5 29.06 -11.96 -25.54
N GLN A 6 28.36 -12.99 -26.03
CA GLN A 6 27.02 -12.85 -26.59
C GLN A 6 25.98 -13.18 -25.51
N GLY A 7 25.46 -12.15 -24.83
CA GLY A 7 24.50 -12.30 -23.74
C GLY A 7 23.15 -12.82 -24.25
N SER A 8 22.77 -14.02 -23.84
CA SER A 8 21.42 -14.55 -24.08
C SER A 8 20.38 -13.79 -23.26
N PHE A 9 19.49 -13.05 -23.94
CA PHE A 9 18.30 -12.40 -23.36
C PHE A 9 17.20 -13.40 -22.94
N ALA A 10 17.58 -14.59 -22.47
CA ALA A 10 16.69 -15.74 -22.25
C ALA A 10 16.07 -15.83 -20.84
N SER A 11 16.32 -14.86 -19.95
CA SER A 11 15.95 -14.95 -18.52
C SER A 11 14.86 -14.00 -18.01
N LEU A 12 14.20 -13.21 -18.87
CA LEU A 12 13.08 -12.35 -18.43
C LEU A 12 11.69 -12.99 -18.54
N ILE A 13 11.54 -14.11 -19.27
CA ILE A 13 10.24 -14.82 -19.42
C ILE A 13 10.08 -15.93 -18.37
N ALA A 14 11.18 -16.45 -17.80
CA ALA A 14 11.15 -17.58 -16.87
C ALA A 14 10.50 -17.29 -15.50
N VAL A 15 10.37 -16.02 -15.09
CA VAL A 15 9.75 -15.63 -13.81
C VAL A 15 8.22 -15.78 -13.84
N LEU A 16 7.60 -15.79 -15.02
CA LEU A 16 6.14 -15.85 -15.20
C LEU A 16 5.55 -17.28 -15.19
N LEU A 17 6.38 -18.33 -15.05
CA LEU A 17 5.94 -19.73 -15.11
C LEU A 17 5.84 -20.45 -13.76
N LEU A 18 6.08 -19.76 -12.65
CA LEU A 18 5.77 -20.27 -11.30
C LEU A 18 4.29 -20.02 -10.95
N SER A 19 3.40 -20.58 -11.78
CA SER A 19 1.94 -20.46 -11.65
C SER A 19 1.42 -21.20 -10.41
N GLY A 20 1.34 -20.50 -9.28
CA GLY A 20 1.02 -21.11 -7.98
C GLY A 20 0.08 -20.31 -7.05
N CYS A 21 -0.35 -19.11 -7.43
CA CYS A 21 -1.47 -18.40 -6.78
C CYS A 21 -1.97 -17.29 -7.71
N ASN A 22 -3.26 -17.30 -8.08
CA ASN A 22 -3.91 -16.16 -8.72
C ASN A 22 -5.01 -15.67 -7.76
N PRO A 23 -4.66 -14.88 -6.73
CA PRO A 23 -5.63 -14.38 -5.76
C PRO A 23 -6.65 -13.47 -6.46
N SER A 24 -7.91 -13.50 -6.02
CA SER A 24 -8.92 -12.55 -6.52
C SER A 24 -8.49 -11.13 -6.17
N MET A 25 -8.80 -10.15 -7.03
CA MET A 25 -8.50 -8.74 -6.74
C MET A 25 -9.09 -8.30 -5.39
N ASP A 26 -10.30 -8.75 -5.06
CA ASP A 26 -10.95 -8.50 -3.76
C ASP A 26 -10.09 -9.01 -2.58
N SER A 27 -9.48 -10.20 -2.71
CA SER A 27 -8.59 -10.75 -1.67
C SER A 27 -7.26 -9.98 -1.56
N ILE A 28 -6.75 -9.42 -2.66
CA ILE A 28 -5.59 -8.51 -2.64
C ILE A 28 -5.96 -7.20 -1.95
N TYR A 29 -7.09 -6.58 -2.32
CA TYR A 29 -7.55 -5.33 -1.71
C TYR A 29 -7.79 -5.48 -0.21
N GLN A 30 -8.39 -6.59 0.23
CA GLN A 30 -8.57 -6.87 1.66
C GLN A 30 -7.22 -6.99 2.39
N GLN A 31 -6.22 -7.68 1.82
CA GLN A 31 -4.88 -7.77 2.41
C GLN A 31 -4.21 -6.39 2.52
N VAL A 32 -4.32 -5.55 1.48
CA VAL A 32 -3.78 -4.18 1.48
C VAL A 32 -4.49 -3.30 2.52
N ILE A 33 -5.81 -3.44 2.68
CA ILE A 33 -6.58 -2.79 3.75
C ILE A 33 -6.06 -3.23 5.12
N ASP A 34 -6.01 -4.54 5.39
CA ASP A 34 -5.64 -5.09 6.70
C ASP A 34 -4.21 -4.71 7.10
N ASP A 35 -3.27 -4.74 6.15
CA ASP A 35 -1.88 -4.33 6.37
C ASP A 35 -1.74 -2.83 6.58
N SER A 36 -2.43 -1.99 5.79
CA SER A 36 -2.40 -0.54 5.99
C SER A 36 -3.00 -0.13 7.35
N VAL A 37 -4.09 -0.77 7.78
CA VAL A 37 -4.69 -0.56 9.11
C VAL A 37 -3.71 -1.01 10.19
N ARG A 38 -3.04 -2.16 10.04
CA ARG A 38 -2.02 -2.63 11.00
C ARG A 38 -0.85 -1.67 11.11
N GLN A 39 -0.36 -1.14 10.00
CA GLN A 39 0.73 -0.17 9.97
C GLN A 39 0.32 1.17 10.60
N TYR A 40 -0.91 1.66 10.36
CA TYR A 40 -1.46 2.81 11.10
C TYR A 40 -1.51 2.56 12.61
N GLN A 41 -1.92 1.37 13.07
CA GLN A 41 -1.92 1.03 14.50
C GLN A 41 -0.51 0.94 15.10
N LEU A 42 0.53 0.64 14.30
CA LEU A 42 1.92 0.74 14.75
C LEU A 42 2.38 2.20 14.85
N ALA A 43 2.03 3.05 13.86
CA ALA A 43 2.29 4.49 13.94
C ALA A 43 1.61 5.14 15.17
N LYS A 44 0.35 4.79 15.49
CA LYS A 44 -0.34 5.27 16.70
C LYS A 44 0.35 4.85 18.02
N LYS A 45 1.18 3.81 18.02
CA LYS A 45 1.87 3.29 19.22
C LYS A 45 3.23 3.93 19.48
N GLY A 46 3.91 4.43 18.44
CA GLY A 46 5.28 4.95 18.59
C GLY A 46 5.86 5.74 17.42
N GLY A 47 5.09 5.99 16.36
CA GLY A 47 5.44 6.97 15.33
C GLY A 47 5.14 8.39 15.79
N ASP A 48 5.67 9.37 15.07
CA ASP A 48 5.32 10.77 15.29
C ASP A 48 3.96 11.14 14.65
N LYS A 49 3.58 12.42 14.76
CA LYS A 49 2.29 12.88 14.23
C LYS A 49 2.21 12.83 12.69
N ILE A 50 3.34 13.03 12.00
CA ILE A 50 3.45 12.92 10.55
C ILE A 50 3.33 11.45 10.14
N ASP A 51 4.02 10.53 10.82
CA ASP A 51 3.89 9.09 10.58
C ASP A 51 2.42 8.64 10.67
N ILE A 52 1.73 9.08 11.72
CA ILE A 52 0.31 8.76 11.94
C ILE A 52 -0.57 9.33 10.82
N CYS A 53 -0.35 10.59 10.42
CA CYS A 53 -1.08 11.24 9.32
C CYS A 53 -0.88 10.50 7.99
N VAL A 54 0.39 10.22 7.62
CA VAL A 54 0.75 9.50 6.39
C VAL A 54 0.09 8.13 6.39
N MET A 55 0.18 7.37 7.49
CA MET A 55 -0.43 6.05 7.55
C MET A 55 -1.95 6.08 7.49
N ALA A 56 -2.61 7.09 8.06
CA ALA A 56 -4.06 7.26 7.90
C ALA A 56 -4.44 7.53 6.43
N SER A 57 -3.61 8.26 5.69
CA SER A 57 -3.79 8.52 4.25
C SER A 57 -3.58 7.26 3.39
N VAL A 58 -2.63 6.39 3.76
CA VAL A 58 -2.48 5.07 3.14
C VAL A 58 -3.76 4.24 3.32
N VAL A 59 -4.33 4.17 4.53
CA VAL A 59 -5.58 3.44 4.78
C VAL A 59 -6.76 3.99 3.96
N VAL A 60 -6.90 5.31 3.86
CA VAL A 60 -7.87 5.97 2.96
C VAL A 60 -7.69 5.49 1.52
N THR A 61 -6.45 5.43 1.05
CA THR A 61 -6.11 5.02 -0.32
C THR A 61 -6.37 3.52 -0.56
N SER A 62 -6.21 2.67 0.47
CA SER A 62 -6.57 1.25 0.41
C SER A 62 -8.08 1.05 0.21
N TYR A 63 -8.92 1.72 1.00
CA TYR A 63 -10.38 1.64 0.84
C TYR A 63 -10.87 2.24 -0.48
N LEU A 64 -10.22 3.30 -0.98
CA LEU A 64 -10.51 3.87 -2.30
C LEU A 64 -10.23 2.86 -3.43
N GLN A 65 -9.09 2.16 -3.38
CA GLN A 65 -8.75 1.12 -4.36
C GLN A 65 -9.73 -0.06 -4.33
N ALA A 66 -10.25 -0.40 -3.15
CA ALA A 66 -11.27 -1.44 -2.97
C ALA A 66 -12.70 -1.00 -3.36
N ASN A 67 -12.91 0.27 -3.76
CA ASN A 67 -14.23 0.88 -3.96
C ASN A 67 -15.17 0.82 -2.74
N ASP A 68 -14.62 0.74 -1.53
CA ASP A 68 -15.40 0.77 -0.27
C ASP A 68 -15.62 2.23 0.16
N GLU A 69 -16.65 2.85 -0.41
CA GLU A 69 -17.01 4.25 -0.12
C GLU A 69 -17.30 4.48 1.37
N ALA A 70 -17.96 3.52 2.05
CA ALA A 70 -18.38 3.67 3.44
C ALA A 70 -17.17 3.76 4.39
N ASN A 71 -16.18 2.87 4.23
CA ASN A 71 -14.95 2.95 5.01
C ASN A 71 -14.00 4.05 4.51
N TYR A 72 -13.96 4.36 3.21
CA TYR A 72 -13.24 5.53 2.70
C TYR A 72 -13.70 6.82 3.39
N LEU A 73 -15.00 7.11 3.40
CA LEU A 73 -15.56 8.31 4.05
C LEU A 73 -15.32 8.33 5.56
N LYS A 74 -15.33 7.17 6.21
CA LYS A 74 -14.98 7.00 7.63
C LYS A 74 -13.51 7.35 7.89
N TRP A 75 -12.59 6.80 7.10
CA TRP A 75 -11.15 7.01 7.28
C TRP A 75 -10.68 8.40 6.85
N LYS A 76 -11.32 9.05 5.86
CA LYS A 76 -11.07 10.48 5.55
C LYS A 76 -11.25 11.40 6.78
N ARG A 77 -12.16 11.07 7.70
CA ARG A 77 -12.36 11.84 8.95
C ARG A 77 -11.23 11.60 9.96
N ILE A 78 -10.70 10.38 10.02
CA ILE A 78 -9.57 9.99 10.88
C ILE A 78 -8.29 10.67 10.38
N GLU A 79 -7.99 10.52 9.08
CA GLU A 79 -6.88 11.20 8.40
C GLU A 79 -6.92 12.71 8.63
N LYS A 80 -8.06 13.39 8.38
CA LYS A 80 -8.18 14.83 8.61
C LYS A 80 -7.93 15.24 10.07
N SER A 81 -8.31 14.40 11.04
CA SER A 81 -8.04 14.65 12.46
C SER A 81 -6.56 14.49 12.80
N ASP A 82 -5.91 13.43 12.33
CA ASP A 82 -4.51 13.14 12.63
C ASP A 82 -3.54 14.05 11.86
N CYS A 83 -3.80 14.34 10.58
CA CYS A 83 -3.04 15.32 9.82
C CYS A 83 -3.13 16.74 10.40
N LYS A 84 -4.30 17.15 10.90
CA LYS A 84 -4.43 18.43 11.64
C LYS A 84 -3.56 18.46 12.89
N GLN A 85 -3.44 17.36 13.64
CA GLN A 85 -2.55 17.28 14.80
C GLN A 85 -1.07 17.35 14.41
N ALA A 86 -0.73 16.88 13.20
CA ALA A 86 0.59 16.97 12.58
C ALA A 86 0.90 18.35 11.96
N GLY A 87 -0.04 19.30 11.98
CA GLY A 87 0.12 20.63 11.37
C GLY A 87 -0.16 20.67 9.86
N ILE A 88 -0.64 19.58 9.27
CA ILE A 88 -1.00 19.48 7.85
C ILE A 88 -2.48 19.81 7.67
N SER A 89 -2.78 20.86 6.91
CA SER A 89 -4.15 21.27 6.55
C SER A 89 -4.59 20.70 5.20
N TYR A 90 -5.71 19.98 5.21
CA TYR A 90 -6.48 19.50 4.04
C TYR A 90 -7.95 19.98 4.16
#